data_AF-A0A921KXE1-F1
#
_entry.id   AF-A0A921KXE1-F1
#
_cell.length_a   1.000
_cell.length_b   1.000
_cell.length_c   1.000
_cell.angle_alpha   90.00
_cell.angle_beta   90.00
_cell.angle_gamma   90.00
#
_symmetry.space_group_name_H-M   'P 1'
#
loop_
_entity.id
_entity.type
_entity.pdbx_description
1 polymer ?
#
loop_
_entity_poly.entity_id
_entity_poly.type
_entity_poly.pdbx_seq_one_letter_code
_entity_poly.pdbx_strand_id
1 'polypeptide(L)'
;MWKSYLLYSVCVFTLLTSCNEEDIKLNASSVVDWFAVPDRPGELGHLLHKIYKETGVSIFINDTLGYVEDGVDSNGDPVRFYETVSEKYLIYSLVSKEVRFTLSRDTAAMLKAAYAIEKWVLPNLPPLGKYRVKSLLLVDSLLTEDYGGDTIREGGKAAWVFEESIETTPVGKLADIKSMDESTLKFWAGMVLSAKVYTWLNIHCSDSLKFFYKMTNSDLPTKARTLYNMHAYKYYRMLDTGEEIDLNADWYFGAELWDYWRMGFLEWGDTEWSEIDPKNSNREIVYRKTLEKSCDAMNYIAAVYAFSDEEFKNLFTGVEYSEKCIRRRLYMKELVNLFCQANGVTYQSFY
;
A
#
# COMPACT_ATOMS: atom_id res chain seq x y z
N MET A 1 -27.79 60.07 36.45
CA MET A 1 -28.56 58.84 36.21
C MET A 1 -28.85 58.59 34.72
N TRP A 2 -27.91 58.82 33.80
CA TRP A 2 -28.13 58.59 32.34
C TRP A 2 -27.10 57.61 31.73
N LYS A 3 -25.90 57.49 32.33
CA LYS A 3 -24.85 56.58 31.84
C LYS A 3 -25.16 55.09 32.08
N SER A 4 -25.97 54.77 33.09
CA SER A 4 -26.34 53.38 33.40
C SER A 4 -27.41 52.83 32.45
N TYR A 5 -28.33 53.66 31.97
CA TYR A 5 -29.40 53.23 31.04
C TYR A 5 -28.88 52.96 29.62
N LEU A 6 -27.80 53.63 29.21
CA LEU A 6 -27.20 53.40 27.89
C LEU A 6 -26.51 52.03 27.81
N LEU A 7 -25.85 51.61 28.90
CA LEU A 7 -25.20 50.30 29.02
C LEU A 7 -26.23 49.16 29.07
N TYR A 8 -27.34 49.33 29.81
CA TYR A 8 -28.43 48.35 29.79
C TYR A 8 -29.14 48.29 28.43
N SER A 9 -29.29 49.42 27.73
CA SER A 9 -29.87 49.46 26.38
C SER A 9 -28.99 48.76 25.35
N VAL A 10 -27.66 48.88 25.44
CA VAL A 10 -26.73 48.20 24.53
C VAL A 10 -26.65 46.69 24.83
N CYS A 11 -26.70 46.28 26.11
CA CYS A 11 -26.72 44.86 26.48
C CYS A 11 -28.02 44.14 26.09
N VAL A 12 -29.16 44.83 26.04
CA VAL A 12 -30.45 44.24 25.59
C VAL A 12 -30.49 44.09 24.06
N PHE A 13 -29.83 44.97 23.29
CA PHE A 13 -29.76 44.84 21.84
C PHE A 13 -28.81 43.72 21.37
N THR A 14 -27.77 43.38 22.14
CA THR A 14 -26.87 42.24 21.83
C THR A 14 -27.46 40.87 22.20
N LEU A 15 -28.56 40.83 22.98
CA LEU A 15 -29.25 39.59 23.35
C LEU A 15 -30.39 39.21 22.40
N LEU A 16 -30.76 40.11 21.48
CA LEU A 16 -31.85 39.90 20.51
C LEU A 16 -31.36 39.54 19.11
N THR A 17 -30.06 39.52 18.87
CA THR A 17 -29.47 38.80 17.74
C THR A 17 -29.26 37.35 18.16
N SER A 18 -30.36 36.63 18.36
CA SER A 18 -30.32 35.18 18.13
C SER A 18 -29.79 35.02 16.71
N CYS A 19 -28.66 34.32 16.54
CA CYS A 19 -28.45 33.65 15.27
C CYS A 19 -29.76 32.91 15.01
N ASN A 20 -30.45 33.22 13.92
CA ASN A 20 -31.38 32.25 13.40
C ASN A 20 -30.52 31.00 13.20
N GLU A 21 -30.75 29.97 14.02
CA GLU A 21 -30.47 28.62 13.58
C GLU A 21 -31.38 28.44 12.38
N GLU A 22 -30.91 28.88 11.21
CA GLU A 22 -31.38 28.28 9.98
C GLU A 22 -31.10 26.80 10.18
N ASP A 23 -32.16 26.06 10.50
CA ASP A 23 -32.20 24.62 10.35
C ASP A 23 -31.89 24.35 8.87
N ILE A 24 -30.60 24.37 8.52
CA ILE A 24 -30.12 23.84 7.26
C ILE A 24 -30.40 22.35 7.38
N LYS A 25 -31.61 21.97 6.96
CA LYS A 25 -31.96 20.59 6.66
C LYS A 25 -31.07 20.18 5.50
N LEU A 26 -29.85 19.77 5.80
CA LEU A 26 -28.97 19.05 4.91
C LEU A 26 -29.70 17.75 4.56
N ASN A 27 -30.47 17.80 3.48
CA ASN A 27 -31.06 16.62 2.92
C ASN A 27 -29.91 15.82 2.32
N ALA A 28 -29.71 14.55 2.73
CA ALA A 28 -28.60 13.74 2.23
C ALA A 28 -28.58 13.62 0.70
N SER A 29 -29.71 13.90 0.02
CA SER A 29 -29.82 13.98 -1.43
C SER A 29 -29.07 15.15 -2.09
N SER A 30 -28.59 16.14 -1.33
CA SER A 30 -27.77 17.26 -1.85
C SER A 30 -26.27 17.02 -1.69
N VAL A 31 -25.85 15.92 -1.07
CA VAL A 31 -24.43 15.59 -0.87
C VAL A 31 -23.92 14.85 -2.10
N VAL A 32 -22.91 15.42 -2.75
CA VAL A 32 -22.24 14.80 -3.90
C VAL A 32 -21.53 13.52 -3.44
N ASP A 33 -21.86 12.38 -4.04
CA ASP A 33 -21.09 11.15 -3.86
C ASP A 33 -19.79 11.24 -4.66
N TRP A 34 -18.73 11.73 -4.01
CA TRP A 34 -17.40 11.83 -4.59
C TRP A 34 -16.78 10.49 -4.97
N PHE A 35 -17.33 9.38 -4.46
CA PHE A 35 -16.88 8.05 -4.82
C PHE A 35 -17.62 7.48 -6.03
N ALA A 36 -18.67 8.15 -6.52
CA ALA A 36 -19.36 7.71 -7.71
C ALA A 36 -18.46 7.77 -8.94
N VAL A 37 -18.41 6.69 -9.70
CA VAL A 37 -17.69 6.64 -10.98
C VAL A 37 -18.71 6.80 -12.10
N PRO A 38 -18.85 7.99 -12.72
CA PRO A 38 -19.77 8.18 -13.85
C PRO A 38 -19.26 7.45 -15.10
N ASP A 39 -20.18 7.09 -15.99
CA ASP A 39 -19.81 6.52 -17.27
C ASP A 39 -19.08 7.54 -18.13
N ARG A 40 -17.90 7.17 -18.65
CA ARG A 40 -17.05 8.04 -19.45
C ARG A 40 -16.73 7.34 -20.78
N PRO A 41 -16.62 8.09 -21.89
CA PRO A 41 -16.27 7.51 -23.18
C PRO A 41 -14.96 6.70 -23.14
N GLY A 42 -14.94 5.59 -23.87
CA GLY A 42 -13.77 4.73 -24.03
C GLY A 42 -13.82 3.50 -23.12
N GLU A 43 -13.10 2.46 -23.53
CA GLU A 43 -13.14 1.14 -22.88
C GLU A 43 -12.85 1.21 -21.38
N LEU A 44 -11.81 1.95 -20.99
CA LEU A 44 -11.46 2.14 -19.58
C LEU A 44 -12.59 2.83 -18.81
N GLY A 45 -13.19 3.91 -19.35
CA GLY A 45 -14.27 4.64 -18.68
C GLY A 45 -15.48 3.75 -18.43
N HIS A 46 -15.91 3.00 -19.44
CA HIS A 46 -17.01 2.05 -19.34
C HIS A 46 -16.71 0.92 -18.34
N LEU A 47 -15.50 0.39 -18.33
CA LEU A 47 -15.09 -0.67 -17.40
C LEU A 47 -15.12 -0.20 -15.94
N LEU A 48 -14.54 0.98 -15.65
CA LEU A 48 -14.52 1.51 -14.28
C LEU A 48 -15.95 1.82 -13.79
N HIS A 49 -16.80 2.37 -14.67
CA HIS A 49 -18.21 2.60 -14.35
C HIS A 49 -18.95 1.28 -14.06
N LYS A 50 -18.78 0.27 -14.92
CA LYS A 50 -19.39 -1.06 -14.74
C LYS A 50 -18.98 -1.66 -13.38
N ILE A 51 -17.67 -1.67 -13.07
CA ILE A 51 -17.15 -2.19 -11.80
C ILE A 51 -17.81 -1.49 -10.62
N TYR A 52 -17.88 -0.16 -10.63
CA TYR A 52 -18.53 0.61 -9.56
C TYR A 52 -20.03 0.26 -9.44
N LYS A 53 -20.76 0.20 -10.56
CA LYS A 53 -22.21 -0.11 -10.56
C LYS A 53 -22.51 -1.52 -10.06
N GLU A 54 -21.67 -2.50 -10.38
CA GLU A 54 -21.88 -3.90 -10.01
C GLU A 54 -21.41 -4.23 -8.60
N THR A 55 -20.33 -3.58 -8.13
CA THR A 55 -19.64 -3.98 -6.90
C THR A 55 -19.59 -2.92 -5.80
N GLY A 56 -19.92 -1.66 -6.13
CA GLY A 56 -19.76 -0.51 -5.25
C GLY A 56 -18.30 -0.13 -4.96
N VAL A 57 -17.34 -0.70 -5.70
CA VAL A 57 -15.92 -0.37 -5.56
C VAL A 57 -15.52 0.67 -6.60
N SER A 58 -14.96 1.79 -6.14
CA SER A 58 -14.50 2.87 -7.01
C SER A 58 -13.04 2.68 -7.38
N ILE A 59 -12.71 2.76 -8.66
CA ILE A 59 -11.32 2.71 -9.13
C ILE A 59 -11.01 4.04 -9.82
N PHE A 60 -10.13 4.81 -9.20
CA PHE A 60 -9.67 6.10 -9.71
C PHE A 60 -8.33 5.94 -10.43
N ILE A 61 -8.18 6.70 -11.51
CA ILE A 61 -6.94 6.79 -12.32
C ILE A 61 -6.33 8.20 -12.26
N ASN A 62 -6.95 9.08 -11.49
CA ASN A 62 -6.55 10.45 -11.25
C ASN A 62 -6.85 10.78 -9.78
N ASP A 63 -6.11 11.72 -9.21
CA ASP A 63 -6.28 12.15 -7.83
C ASP A 63 -7.55 13.00 -7.63
N THR A 64 -8.02 13.68 -8.67
CA THR A 64 -9.26 14.47 -8.61
C THR A 64 -10.48 13.56 -8.72
N LEU A 65 -11.19 13.38 -7.60
CA LEU A 65 -12.41 12.57 -7.49
C LEU A 65 -13.60 13.24 -8.20
N GLY A 66 -13.70 14.57 -8.10
CA GLY A 66 -14.76 15.30 -8.77
C GLY A 66 -14.58 16.81 -8.72
N TYR A 67 -15.49 17.46 -9.44
CA TYR A 67 -15.58 18.91 -9.60
C TYR A 67 -17.03 19.34 -9.60
N VAL A 68 -17.36 20.38 -8.83
CA VAL A 68 -18.65 21.07 -8.94
C VAL A 68 -18.44 22.58 -8.96
N GLU A 69 -19.19 23.26 -9.83
CA GLU A 69 -19.41 24.70 -9.72
C GLU A 69 -20.67 24.89 -8.90
N ASP A 70 -20.54 25.45 -7.70
CA ASP A 70 -21.68 25.75 -6.84
C ASP A 70 -21.50 27.13 -6.21
N GLY A 71 -22.49 28.01 -6.42
CA GLY A 71 -22.45 29.39 -5.98
C GLY A 71 -21.59 30.31 -6.85
N VAL A 72 -21.59 31.57 -6.44
CA VAL A 72 -20.91 32.69 -7.11
C VAL A 72 -20.21 33.52 -6.04
N ASP A 73 -18.97 33.91 -6.28
CA ASP A 73 -18.18 34.72 -5.36
C ASP A 73 -18.65 36.18 -5.34
N SER A 74 -18.01 37.01 -4.51
CA SER A 74 -18.36 38.43 -4.39
C SER A 74 -18.13 39.25 -5.66
N ASN A 75 -17.38 38.72 -6.63
CA ASN A 75 -17.07 39.37 -7.91
C ASN A 75 -18.00 38.90 -9.04
N GLY A 76 -18.88 37.93 -8.80
CA GLY A 76 -19.75 37.36 -9.82
C GLY A 76 -19.16 36.13 -10.53
N ASP A 77 -18.02 35.62 -10.07
CA ASP A 77 -17.36 34.45 -10.67
C ASP A 77 -17.85 33.14 -10.02
N PRO A 78 -18.02 32.04 -10.77
CA PRO A 78 -18.47 30.77 -10.22
C PRO A 78 -17.44 30.21 -9.23
N VAL A 79 -17.91 29.77 -8.05
CA VAL A 79 -17.06 29.11 -7.06
C VAL A 79 -16.89 27.65 -7.46
N ARG A 80 -15.63 27.20 -7.47
CA ARG A 80 -15.22 25.88 -7.94
C ARG A 80 -14.77 25.02 -6.76
N PHE A 81 -15.40 23.87 -6.57
CA PHE A 81 -15.01 22.89 -5.57
C PHE A 81 -14.38 21.67 -6.26
N TYR A 82 -13.19 21.30 -5.81
CA TYR A 82 -12.49 20.10 -6.22
C TYR A 82 -12.35 19.19 -5.02
N GLU A 83 -12.71 17.92 -5.18
CA GLU A 83 -12.38 16.88 -4.22
C GLU A 83 -11.19 16.08 -4.76
N THR A 84 -10.10 15.99 -4.00
CA THR A 84 -8.86 15.34 -4.44
C THR A 84 -8.35 14.38 -3.38
N VAL A 85 -7.89 13.20 -3.82
CA VAL A 85 -7.07 12.30 -3.00
C VAL A 85 -5.69 12.93 -2.84
N SER A 86 -5.37 13.34 -1.62
CA SER A 86 -4.04 13.84 -1.28
C SER A 86 -3.14 12.71 -0.79
N GLU A 87 -1.84 12.86 -1.05
CA GLU A 87 -0.77 12.03 -0.48
C GLU A 87 -0.78 11.98 1.05
N LYS A 88 -1.45 12.94 1.72
CA LYS A 88 -1.47 13.05 3.18
C LYS A 88 -2.82 13.47 3.75
N TYR A 89 -3.32 12.66 4.71
CA TYR A 89 -4.05 13.17 5.87
C TYR A 89 -3.97 12.18 7.06
N LEU A 90 -2.82 12.13 7.76
CA LEU A 90 -2.68 11.44 9.04
C LEU A 90 -2.94 12.44 10.18
N ILE A 91 -4.17 12.50 10.68
CA ILE A 91 -4.57 13.44 11.76
C ILE A 91 -3.84 13.14 13.09
N TYR A 92 -3.33 11.92 13.28
CA TYR A 92 -2.95 11.42 14.61
C TYR A 92 -1.53 10.81 14.76
N SER A 93 -0.63 10.94 13.78
CA SER A 93 0.73 10.37 13.92
C SER A 93 1.81 11.44 14.09
N LEU A 94 2.61 11.31 15.16
CA LEU A 94 3.87 12.04 15.36
C LEU A 94 5.02 11.53 14.46
N VAL A 95 4.77 10.48 13.67
CA VAL A 95 5.73 9.89 12.73
C VAL A 95 5.05 9.87 11.37
N SER A 96 5.26 10.89 10.56
CA SER A 96 4.76 10.92 9.19
C SER A 96 5.63 10.00 8.34
N LYS A 97 5.14 8.79 8.02
CA LYS A 97 5.70 8.05 6.89
C LYS A 97 5.51 8.91 5.64
N GLU A 98 6.56 9.15 4.89
CA GLU A 98 6.47 9.87 3.63
C GLU A 98 5.92 8.94 2.54
N VAL A 99 4.72 9.28 2.06
CA VAL A 99 4.08 8.63 0.91
C VAL A 99 3.95 9.67 -0.19
N ARG A 100 4.34 9.31 -1.40
CA ARG A 100 4.11 10.09 -2.61
C ARG A 100 3.65 9.20 -3.74
N PHE A 101 3.00 9.78 -4.74
CA PHE A 101 2.67 9.02 -5.94
C PHE A 101 2.74 9.87 -7.22
N THR A 102 3.00 9.20 -8.33
CA THR A 102 2.89 9.80 -9.66
C THR A 102 1.70 9.21 -10.40
N LEU A 103 0.92 10.06 -11.06
CA LEU A 103 -0.22 9.61 -11.84
C LEU A 103 0.25 9.08 -13.20
N SER A 104 -0.39 7.99 -13.65
CA SER A 104 -0.06 7.42 -14.97
C SER A 104 -0.80 8.18 -16.07
N ARG A 105 -0.20 8.19 -17.26
CA ARG A 105 -0.86 8.64 -18.50
C ARG A 105 -1.13 7.48 -19.46
N ASP A 106 -0.77 6.26 -19.06
CA ASP A 106 -0.87 5.07 -19.89
C ASP A 106 -2.22 4.37 -19.68
N THR A 107 -3.15 4.66 -20.58
CA THR A 107 -4.49 4.05 -20.57
C THR A 107 -4.44 2.52 -20.69
N ALA A 108 -3.47 1.95 -21.42
CA ALA A 108 -3.36 0.49 -21.57
C ALA A 108 -2.88 -0.17 -20.28
N ALA A 109 -1.98 0.47 -19.54
CA ALA A 109 -1.57 0.04 -18.20
C ALA A 109 -2.76 0.06 -17.22
N MET A 110 -3.53 1.16 -17.21
CA MET A 110 -4.73 1.29 -16.37
C MET A 110 -5.79 0.24 -16.72
N LEU A 111 -5.99 -0.05 -18.00
CA LEU A 111 -6.94 -1.05 -18.46
C LEU A 111 -6.50 -2.47 -18.02
N LYS A 112 -5.21 -2.80 -18.16
CA LYS A 112 -4.66 -4.08 -17.67
C LYS A 112 -4.84 -4.23 -16.15
N ALA A 113 -4.62 -3.14 -15.39
CA ALA A 113 -4.84 -3.11 -13.95
C ALA A 113 -6.32 -3.32 -13.58
N ALA A 114 -7.24 -2.62 -14.25
CA ALA A 114 -8.67 -2.70 -13.99
C ALA A 114 -9.21 -4.11 -14.28
N TYR A 115 -8.80 -4.75 -15.38
CA TYR A 115 -9.17 -6.14 -15.67
C TYR A 115 -8.58 -7.14 -14.66
N ALA A 116 -7.35 -6.94 -14.19
CA ALA A 116 -6.76 -7.77 -13.14
C ALA A 116 -7.53 -7.64 -11.81
N ILE A 117 -7.96 -6.42 -11.46
CA ILE A 117 -8.79 -6.15 -10.28
C ILE A 117 -10.15 -6.82 -10.42
N GLU A 118 -10.84 -6.64 -11.55
CA GLU A 118 -12.15 -7.26 -11.82
C GLU A 118 -12.07 -8.78 -11.69
N LYS A 119 -11.03 -9.39 -12.27
CA LYS A 119 -10.86 -10.84 -12.33
C LYS A 119 -10.49 -11.47 -10.98
N TRP A 120 -9.57 -10.86 -10.23
CA TRP A 120 -8.92 -11.53 -9.08
C TRP A 120 -9.18 -10.85 -7.74
N VAL A 121 -9.28 -9.53 -7.71
CA VAL A 121 -9.44 -8.77 -6.46
C VAL A 121 -10.91 -8.76 -6.04
N LEU A 122 -11.82 -8.30 -6.91
CA LEU A 122 -13.23 -8.10 -6.55
C LEU A 122 -13.92 -9.37 -6.00
N PRO A 123 -13.72 -10.58 -6.56
CA PRO A 123 -14.34 -11.80 -6.03
C PRO A 123 -13.87 -12.18 -4.62
N ASN A 124 -12.71 -11.68 -4.19
CA ASN A 124 -12.09 -11.99 -2.90
C ASN A 124 -12.29 -10.89 -1.84
N LEU A 125 -13.11 -9.87 -2.12
CA LEU A 125 -13.43 -8.84 -1.15
C LEU A 125 -14.52 -9.32 -0.18
N PRO A 126 -14.45 -8.95 1.12
CA PRO A 126 -15.59 -9.08 2.04
C PRO A 126 -16.84 -8.44 1.45
N PRO A 127 -18.03 -9.04 1.52
CA PRO A 127 -19.23 -8.51 0.88
C PRO A 127 -19.56 -7.10 1.37
N LEU A 128 -19.34 -6.82 2.66
CA LEU A 128 -19.55 -5.53 3.32
C LEU A 128 -18.57 -5.36 4.49
N GLY A 129 -18.51 -4.15 5.07
CA GLY A 129 -17.83 -3.87 6.33
C GLY A 129 -16.48 -3.17 6.20
N LYS A 130 -15.86 -2.88 7.34
CA LYS A 130 -14.65 -2.04 7.46
C LYS A 130 -13.44 -2.56 6.66
N TYR A 131 -13.37 -3.87 6.43
CA TYR A 131 -12.25 -4.52 5.75
C TYR A 131 -12.50 -4.77 4.26
N ARG A 132 -13.67 -4.37 3.74
CA ARG A 132 -13.92 -4.30 2.29
C ARG A 132 -13.20 -3.08 1.73
N VAL A 133 -12.42 -3.28 0.67
CA VAL A 133 -11.88 -2.16 -0.12
C VAL A 133 -13.05 -1.39 -0.73
N LYS A 134 -13.14 -0.10 -0.41
CA LYS A 134 -14.18 0.78 -0.97
C LYS A 134 -13.71 1.49 -2.23
N SER A 135 -12.47 1.97 -2.21
CA SER A 135 -11.91 2.62 -3.38
C SER A 135 -10.40 2.44 -3.51
N LEU A 136 -9.95 2.48 -4.75
CA LEU A 136 -8.57 2.32 -5.18
C LEU A 136 -8.15 3.54 -6.00
N LEU A 137 -6.91 3.99 -5.82
CA LEU A 137 -6.27 4.96 -6.71
C LEU A 137 -5.11 4.26 -7.42
N LEU A 138 -5.23 4.07 -8.74
CA LEU A 138 -4.17 3.48 -9.55
C LEU A 138 -3.13 4.55 -9.90
N VAL A 139 -1.88 4.32 -9.51
CA VAL A 139 -0.78 5.27 -9.69
C VAL A 139 0.38 4.62 -10.44
N ASP A 140 1.05 5.42 -11.27
CA ASP A 140 2.20 5.00 -12.07
C ASP A 140 3.29 4.40 -11.17
N SER A 141 3.72 5.20 -10.19
CA SER A 141 4.66 4.82 -9.15
C SER A 141 4.15 5.27 -7.79
N LEU A 142 4.17 4.37 -6.81
CA LEU A 142 3.88 4.65 -5.41
C LEU A 142 5.21 4.64 -4.64
N LEU A 143 5.50 5.71 -3.91
CA LEU A 143 6.77 5.92 -3.20
C LEU A 143 6.49 5.90 -1.71
N THR A 144 7.24 5.06 -1.00
CA THR A 144 7.13 4.90 0.44
C THR A 144 8.52 4.68 1.01
N GLU A 145 8.75 5.11 2.25
CA GLU A 145 9.99 4.80 2.98
C GLU A 145 10.30 3.32 2.95
N ASP A 146 9.30 2.45 3.06
CA ASP A 146 9.42 0.99 3.08
C ASP A 146 10.05 0.42 1.80
N TYR A 147 9.89 1.12 0.66
CA TYR A 147 10.38 0.74 -0.67
C TYR A 147 11.45 1.68 -1.28
N GLY A 148 12.25 2.36 -0.45
CA GLY A 148 13.39 3.16 -0.93
C GLY A 148 13.22 4.67 -0.81
N GLY A 149 12.11 5.14 -0.24
CA GLY A 149 11.93 6.54 0.13
C GLY A 149 10.80 7.25 -0.62
N ASP A 150 10.70 8.55 -0.37
CA ASP A 150 9.71 9.46 -0.95
C ASP A 150 10.13 10.05 -2.31
N THR A 151 11.36 9.76 -2.76
CA THR A 151 11.88 10.12 -4.08
C THR A 151 12.36 8.89 -4.84
N ILE A 152 12.03 8.80 -6.13
CA ILE A 152 12.66 7.82 -7.03
C ILE A 152 14.11 8.26 -7.23
N ARG A 153 15.01 7.70 -6.42
CA ARG A 153 16.44 7.70 -6.74
C ARG A 153 16.72 6.68 -7.84
N GLU A 154 17.87 6.79 -8.50
CA GLU A 154 18.34 5.70 -9.36
C GLU A 154 18.42 4.42 -8.51
N GLY A 155 17.62 3.41 -8.87
CA GLY A 155 17.42 2.21 -8.04
C GLY A 155 16.35 2.31 -6.93
N GLY A 156 15.54 3.36 -6.84
CA GLY A 156 14.36 3.35 -5.95
C GLY A 156 13.29 2.38 -6.47
N LYS A 157 12.59 1.66 -5.58
CA LYS A 157 11.55 0.70 -5.96
C LYS A 157 10.15 1.27 -5.74
N ALA A 158 9.27 1.17 -6.73
CA ALA A 158 7.87 1.49 -6.51
C ALA A 158 7.22 0.46 -5.57
N ALA A 159 6.51 0.95 -4.55
CA ALA A 159 5.69 0.14 -3.66
C ALA A 159 4.46 -0.44 -4.40
N TRP A 160 3.96 -1.57 -3.91
CA TRP A 160 2.78 -2.22 -4.48
C TRP A 160 1.48 -1.53 -4.07
N VAL A 161 1.35 -1.24 -2.78
CA VAL A 161 0.14 -0.71 -2.15
C VAL A 161 0.52 -0.02 -0.83
N PHE A 162 -0.34 0.84 -0.28
CA PHE A 162 -0.19 1.41 1.06
C PHE A 162 -1.37 1.04 1.97
N GLU A 163 -1.09 0.44 3.12
CA GLU A 163 -2.09 -0.16 4.01
C GLU A 163 -2.78 0.84 4.96
N GLU A 164 -2.13 1.97 5.28
CA GLU A 164 -2.64 2.93 6.27
C GLU A 164 -3.73 3.86 5.70
N SER A 165 -4.12 3.68 4.44
CA SER A 165 -5.21 4.43 3.81
C SER A 165 -6.59 4.03 4.34
N ILE A 166 -7.39 5.04 4.70
CA ILE A 166 -8.73 4.85 5.27
C ILE A 166 -9.75 4.55 4.16
N GLU A 167 -9.99 5.50 3.26
CA GLU A 167 -11.06 5.42 2.25
C GLU A 167 -10.57 5.02 0.85
N THR A 168 -9.41 5.54 0.43
CA THR A 168 -8.81 5.27 -0.90
C THR A 168 -7.43 4.67 -0.78
N THR A 169 -7.28 3.40 -1.17
CA THR A 169 -5.99 2.70 -1.14
C THR A 169 -5.22 2.98 -2.44
N PRO A 170 -4.03 3.60 -2.40
CA PRO A 170 -3.21 3.78 -3.59
C PRO A 170 -2.56 2.45 -3.97
N VAL A 171 -2.55 2.14 -5.26
CA VAL A 171 -1.98 0.92 -5.85
C VAL A 171 -0.97 1.32 -6.91
N GLY A 172 0.30 0.97 -6.67
CA GLY A 172 1.42 1.37 -7.51
C GLY A 172 1.76 0.36 -8.61
N LYS A 173 2.91 0.61 -9.24
CA LYS A 173 3.52 -0.22 -10.29
C LYS A 173 2.77 -0.26 -11.63
N LEU A 174 1.96 0.75 -11.93
CA LEU A 174 1.38 0.85 -13.27
C LEU A 174 2.46 1.08 -14.35
N ALA A 175 3.60 1.69 -14.00
CA ALA A 175 4.75 1.82 -14.91
C ALA A 175 5.24 0.45 -15.41
N ASP A 176 5.21 -0.57 -14.56
CA ASP A 176 5.72 -1.91 -14.83
C ASP A 176 4.62 -2.90 -15.28
N ILE A 177 3.34 -2.57 -15.08
CA ILE A 177 2.26 -3.56 -15.16
C ILE A 177 2.15 -4.22 -16.54
N LYS A 178 2.51 -3.52 -17.62
CA LYS A 178 2.46 -4.06 -18.98
C LYS A 178 3.49 -5.18 -19.20
N SER A 179 4.67 -5.09 -18.58
CA SER A 179 5.72 -6.11 -18.69
C SER A 179 5.56 -7.27 -17.70
N MET A 180 4.68 -7.13 -16.70
CA MET A 180 4.35 -8.24 -15.79
C MET A 180 3.77 -9.43 -16.56
N ASP A 181 4.40 -10.58 -16.37
CA ASP A 181 3.83 -11.88 -16.72
C ASP A 181 2.60 -12.21 -15.84
N GLU A 182 1.91 -13.30 -16.14
CA GLU A 182 0.69 -13.64 -15.42
C GLU A 182 0.96 -13.90 -13.92
N SER A 183 2.06 -14.56 -13.59
CA SER A 183 2.50 -14.83 -12.22
C SER A 183 2.67 -13.54 -11.41
N THR A 184 3.41 -12.59 -11.97
CA THR A 184 3.67 -11.28 -11.34
C THR A 184 2.40 -10.45 -11.25
N LEU A 185 1.52 -10.52 -12.26
CA LEU A 185 0.24 -9.81 -12.25
C LEU A 185 -0.73 -10.39 -11.20
N LYS A 186 -0.74 -11.71 -11.00
CA LYS A 186 -1.47 -12.37 -9.90
C LYS A 186 -0.92 -11.92 -8.54
N PHE A 187 0.40 -11.86 -8.39
CA PHE A 187 1.02 -11.33 -7.18
C PHE A 187 0.65 -9.87 -6.92
N TRP A 188 0.67 -9.02 -7.95
CA TRP A 188 0.22 -7.62 -7.88
C TRP A 188 -1.24 -7.51 -7.43
N ALA A 189 -2.16 -8.32 -7.99
CA ALA A 189 -3.55 -8.37 -7.53
C ALA A 189 -3.66 -8.84 -6.06
N GLY A 190 -2.81 -9.79 -5.65
CA GLY A 190 -2.73 -10.26 -4.27
C GLY A 190 -2.28 -9.16 -3.32
N MET A 191 -1.39 -8.26 -3.76
CA MET A 191 -0.98 -7.09 -2.98
C MET A 191 -2.12 -6.09 -2.79
N VAL A 192 -3.01 -5.92 -3.76
CA VAL A 192 -4.21 -5.08 -3.57
C VAL A 192 -5.07 -5.61 -2.42
N LEU A 193 -5.26 -6.93 -2.33
CA LEU A 193 -6.00 -7.56 -1.23
C LEU A 193 -5.26 -7.46 0.11
N SER A 194 -3.92 -7.54 0.09
CA SER A 194 -3.11 -7.70 1.29
C SER A 194 -3.24 -6.53 2.27
N ALA A 195 -3.48 -5.30 1.79
CA ALA A 195 -3.61 -4.11 2.63
C ALA A 195 -4.70 -4.25 3.73
N LYS A 196 -5.93 -4.63 3.35
CA LYS A 196 -7.03 -4.78 4.31
C LYS A 196 -6.96 -6.10 5.08
N VAL A 197 -6.45 -7.17 4.48
CA VAL A 197 -6.19 -8.45 5.18
C VAL A 197 -5.16 -8.24 6.28
N TYR A 198 -4.04 -7.57 5.98
CA TYR A 198 -3.01 -7.25 6.96
C TYR A 198 -3.55 -6.37 8.09
N THR A 199 -4.32 -5.33 7.76
CA THR A 199 -4.94 -4.46 8.77
C THR A 199 -5.82 -5.27 9.73
N TRP A 200 -6.60 -6.23 9.22
CA TRP A 200 -7.39 -7.12 10.05
C TRP A 200 -6.51 -8.01 10.93
N LEU A 201 -5.51 -8.67 10.35
CA LEU A 201 -4.59 -9.54 11.09
C LEU A 201 -3.80 -8.80 12.16
N ASN A 202 -3.39 -7.56 11.90
CA ASN A 202 -2.65 -6.75 12.86
C ASN A 202 -3.49 -6.40 14.10
N ILE A 203 -4.81 -6.22 13.91
CA ILE A 203 -5.74 -5.91 15.00
C ILE A 203 -6.16 -7.17 15.75
N HIS A 204 -6.52 -8.24 15.03
CA HIS A 204 -7.21 -9.41 15.60
C HIS A 204 -6.31 -10.64 15.80
N CYS A 205 -5.16 -10.69 15.15
CA CYS A 205 -4.23 -11.82 15.16
C CYS A 205 -2.78 -11.36 15.44
N SER A 206 -2.61 -10.32 16.27
CA SER A 206 -1.30 -9.71 16.53
C SER A 206 -0.25 -10.70 17.08
N ASP A 207 -0.65 -11.64 17.94
CA ASP A 207 0.26 -12.66 18.47
C ASP A 207 0.67 -13.70 17.41
N SER A 208 -0.24 -14.07 16.51
CA SER A 208 0.06 -14.91 15.35
C SER A 208 1.01 -14.21 14.39
N LEU A 209 0.84 -12.90 14.15
CA LEU A 209 1.80 -12.12 13.37
C LEU A 209 3.16 -12.02 14.06
N LYS A 210 3.22 -11.84 15.39
CA LYS A 210 4.49 -11.90 16.14
C LYS A 210 5.18 -13.25 15.95
N PHE A 211 4.43 -14.36 15.95
CA PHE A 211 4.98 -15.68 15.66
C PHE A 211 5.51 -15.76 14.22
N PHE A 212 4.74 -15.31 13.23
CA PHE A 212 5.18 -15.23 11.83
C PHE A 212 6.50 -14.45 11.67
N TYR A 213 6.65 -13.31 12.34
CA TYR A 213 7.89 -12.52 12.32
C TYR A 213 9.07 -13.24 13.00
N LYS A 214 8.81 -14.06 14.02
CA LYS A 214 9.87 -14.89 14.64
C LYS A 214 10.37 -15.97 13.68
N MET A 215 9.54 -16.46 12.77
CA MET A 215 9.95 -17.47 11.77
C MET A 215 11.06 -16.97 10.83
N THR A 216 11.12 -15.67 10.53
CA THR A 216 12.22 -15.06 9.75
C THR A 216 13.56 -15.22 10.46
N ASN A 217 13.54 -15.17 11.80
CA ASN A 217 14.71 -15.12 12.65
C ASN A 217 15.03 -16.46 13.32
N SER A 218 14.34 -17.55 12.95
CA SER A 218 14.35 -18.80 13.73
C SER A 218 15.63 -19.62 13.65
N ASP A 219 16.39 -19.44 12.58
CA ASP A 219 17.65 -20.13 12.27
C ASP A 219 18.88 -19.23 12.51
N LEU A 220 18.67 -18.03 13.05
CA LEU A 220 19.74 -17.10 13.35
C LEU A 220 20.45 -17.48 14.65
N PRO A 221 21.78 -17.26 14.77
CA PRO A 221 22.49 -17.43 16.04
C PRO A 221 21.88 -16.59 17.16
N THR A 222 21.99 -17.04 18.41
CA THR A 222 21.38 -16.38 19.59
C THR A 222 21.77 -14.91 19.76
N LYS A 223 22.95 -14.51 19.28
CA LYS A 223 23.47 -13.13 19.36
C LYS A 223 23.16 -12.28 18.12
N ALA A 224 22.57 -12.88 17.09
CA ALA A 224 22.33 -12.19 15.83
C ALA A 224 21.23 -11.14 15.99
N ARG A 225 21.36 -10.06 15.21
CA ARG A 225 20.31 -9.03 15.12
C ARG A 225 19.14 -9.55 14.31
N THR A 226 17.97 -8.95 14.53
CA THR A 226 16.81 -9.25 13.71
C THR A 226 17.05 -8.82 12.26
N LEU A 227 16.53 -9.61 11.32
CA LEU A 227 16.57 -9.31 9.89
C LEU A 227 15.59 -8.20 9.47
N TYR A 228 14.65 -7.81 10.35
CA TYR A 228 13.77 -6.67 10.10
C TYR A 228 14.47 -5.34 10.39
N ASN A 229 14.07 -4.28 9.69
CA ASN A 229 14.54 -2.91 9.88
C ASN A 229 16.05 -2.75 9.59
N MET A 230 16.60 -3.60 8.72
CA MET A 230 17.97 -3.48 8.24
C MET A 230 18.00 -2.56 7.02
N HIS A 231 18.00 -1.25 7.29
CA HIS A 231 17.94 -0.19 6.26
C HIS A 231 19.22 -0.02 5.43
N ALA A 232 20.33 -0.63 5.85
CA ALA A 232 21.63 -0.52 5.19
C ALA A 232 22.41 -1.84 5.32
N TYR A 233 21.76 -2.96 4.99
CA TYR A 233 22.50 -4.21 4.84
C TYR A 233 23.51 -4.04 3.72
N LYS A 234 24.78 -4.36 4.00
CA LYS A 234 25.83 -4.18 3.01
C LYS A 234 26.85 -5.29 3.07
N TYR A 235 27.39 -5.60 1.91
CA TYR A 235 28.49 -6.52 1.71
C TYR A 235 29.41 -5.94 0.63
N TYR A 236 30.51 -6.62 0.35
CA TYR A 236 31.48 -6.17 -0.65
C TYR A 236 31.44 -7.08 -1.85
N ARG A 237 31.64 -6.55 -3.05
CA ARG A 237 31.75 -7.34 -4.28
C ARG A 237 33.05 -6.98 -4.99
N MET A 238 33.87 -7.99 -5.27
CA MET A 238 35.10 -7.81 -6.03
C MET A 238 34.78 -7.42 -7.48
N LEU A 239 35.44 -6.39 -8.00
CA LEU A 239 35.14 -5.86 -9.33
C LEU A 239 35.68 -6.75 -10.46
N ASP A 240 36.74 -7.50 -10.21
CA ASP A 240 37.40 -8.37 -11.18
C ASP A 240 36.76 -9.76 -11.26
N THR A 241 36.33 -10.31 -10.13
CA THR A 241 35.76 -11.67 -10.05
C THR A 241 34.24 -11.69 -9.88
N GLY A 242 33.63 -10.59 -9.41
CA GLY A 242 32.24 -10.58 -8.96
C GLY A 242 32.02 -11.31 -7.63
N GLU A 243 33.09 -11.78 -6.98
CA GLU A 243 33.01 -12.50 -5.71
C GLU A 243 32.46 -11.59 -4.60
N GLU A 244 31.40 -12.03 -3.96
CA GLU A 244 30.80 -11.35 -2.82
C GLU A 244 31.58 -11.72 -1.55
N ILE A 245 31.78 -10.74 -0.66
CA ILE A 245 32.62 -10.85 0.54
C ILE A 245 31.90 -10.19 1.70
N ASP A 246 31.81 -10.90 2.81
CA ASP A 246 31.47 -10.29 4.10
C ASP A 246 32.75 -10.04 4.93
N LEU A 247 32.95 -8.78 5.33
CA LEU A 247 34.07 -8.39 6.19
C LEU A 247 33.73 -8.43 7.69
N ASN A 248 32.47 -8.67 8.06
CA ASN A 248 31.97 -8.68 9.43
C ASN A 248 31.14 -9.94 9.75
N ALA A 249 31.68 -11.12 9.41
CA ALA A 249 31.02 -12.42 9.64
C ALA A 249 30.55 -12.64 11.08
N ASP A 250 31.20 -12.00 12.06
CA ASP A 250 30.90 -12.13 13.49
C ASP A 250 29.62 -11.39 13.93
N TRP A 251 29.14 -10.41 13.16
CA TRP A 251 28.01 -9.54 13.55
C TRP A 251 26.76 -9.73 12.69
N TYR A 252 26.93 -10.16 11.43
CA TYR A 252 25.89 -10.14 10.42
C TYR A 252 25.99 -11.30 9.42
N PHE A 253 26.01 -12.53 9.94
CA PHE A 253 25.85 -13.77 9.17
C PHE A 253 26.97 -14.04 8.16
N GLY A 254 27.33 -15.31 7.98
CA GLY A 254 28.23 -15.68 6.88
C GLY A 254 27.61 -15.38 5.52
N ALA A 255 28.39 -15.56 4.45
CA ALA A 255 28.01 -15.44 3.05
C ALA A 255 26.69 -16.13 2.63
N GLU A 256 26.21 -17.05 3.46
CA GLU A 256 25.07 -17.92 3.19
C GLU A 256 23.70 -17.23 3.23
N LEU A 257 23.60 -15.94 3.59
CA LEU A 257 22.35 -15.18 3.64
C LEU A 257 22.23 -14.02 2.63
N TRP A 258 23.03 -13.97 1.56
CA TRP A 258 23.02 -12.81 0.66
C TRP A 258 21.73 -12.57 -0.11
N ASP A 259 20.88 -13.58 -0.29
CA ASP A 259 19.60 -13.44 -0.97
C ASP A 259 18.40 -13.38 -0.03
N TYR A 260 17.41 -12.57 -0.41
CA TYR A 260 16.23 -12.28 0.40
C TYR A 260 15.44 -13.55 0.75
N TRP A 261 15.38 -14.55 -0.14
CA TRP A 261 14.65 -15.80 0.12
C TRP A 261 15.33 -16.67 1.19
N ARG A 262 16.66 -16.63 1.30
CA ARG A 262 17.41 -17.35 2.36
C ARG A 262 17.13 -16.73 3.73
N MET A 263 17.00 -15.40 3.75
CA MET A 263 16.51 -14.64 4.91
C MET A 263 15.02 -14.90 5.19
N GLY A 264 14.29 -15.50 4.25
CA GLY A 264 12.87 -15.80 4.37
C GLY A 264 11.95 -14.69 3.88
N PHE A 265 12.44 -13.69 3.16
CA PHE A 265 11.62 -12.67 2.50
C PHE A 265 11.25 -13.10 1.07
N LEU A 266 10.27 -12.43 0.45
CA LEU A 266 9.89 -12.68 -0.95
C LEU A 266 10.43 -11.64 -1.94
N GLU A 267 11.02 -10.55 -1.43
CA GLU A 267 11.72 -9.55 -2.22
C GLU A 267 12.59 -8.68 -1.31
N TRP A 268 13.47 -7.87 -1.92
CA TRP A 268 14.09 -6.73 -1.25
C TRP A 268 13.13 -5.54 -1.17
N GLY A 269 13.28 -4.77 -0.08
CA GLY A 269 12.58 -3.50 0.16
C GLY A 269 13.22 -2.30 -0.52
N ASP A 270 14.24 -2.49 -1.36
CA ASP A 270 14.75 -1.46 -2.27
C ASP A 270 15.52 -2.15 -3.41
N THR A 271 15.83 -1.42 -4.49
CA THR A 271 16.79 -1.95 -5.47
C THR A 271 18.19 -1.90 -4.89
N GLU A 272 19.00 -2.87 -5.29
CA GLU A 272 20.42 -2.87 -5.01
C GLU A 272 21.08 -1.62 -5.60
N TRP A 273 21.94 -0.97 -4.81
CA TRP A 273 22.84 0.06 -5.31
C TRP A 273 24.24 -0.19 -4.75
N SER A 274 25.27 0.25 -5.47
CA SER A 274 26.65 0.06 -5.07
C SER A 274 27.48 1.33 -5.22
N GLU A 275 28.59 1.39 -4.49
CA GLU A 275 29.62 2.43 -4.62
C GLU A 275 31.01 1.81 -4.51
N ILE A 276 32.02 2.40 -5.14
CA ILE A 276 33.41 1.93 -5.01
C ILE A 276 33.85 2.04 -3.55
N ASP A 277 34.45 0.98 -3.00
CA ASP A 277 34.94 1.04 -1.62
C ASP A 277 36.07 2.07 -1.51
N PRO A 278 35.91 3.13 -0.70
CA PRO A 278 36.93 4.16 -0.54
C PRO A 278 38.25 3.64 0.06
N LYS A 279 38.24 2.44 0.65
CA LYS A 279 39.41 1.77 1.24
C LYS A 279 40.06 0.75 0.32
N ASN A 280 39.38 0.31 -0.74
CA ASN A 280 39.91 -0.67 -1.69
C ASN A 280 39.22 -0.53 -3.04
N SER A 281 39.92 0.06 -4.02
CA SER A 281 39.40 0.30 -5.36
C SER A 281 39.13 -0.95 -6.20
N ASN A 282 39.50 -2.15 -5.72
CA ASN A 282 39.24 -3.41 -6.42
C ASN A 282 37.90 -4.04 -6.02
N ARG A 283 37.12 -3.38 -5.17
CA ARG A 283 35.79 -3.85 -4.77
C ARG A 283 34.80 -2.70 -4.63
N GLU A 284 33.54 -3.02 -4.76
CA GLU A 284 32.42 -2.14 -4.44
C GLU A 284 31.78 -2.55 -3.10
N ILE A 285 31.12 -1.59 -2.46
CA ILE A 285 30.18 -1.82 -1.37
C ILE A 285 28.80 -1.91 -1.99
N VAL A 286 28.13 -3.04 -1.77
CA VAL A 286 26.78 -3.30 -2.26
C VAL A 286 25.80 -3.10 -1.11
N TYR A 287 24.72 -2.35 -1.35
CA TYR A 287 23.70 -2.02 -0.37
C TYR A 287 22.36 -2.65 -0.75
N ARG A 288 21.70 -3.26 0.25
CA ARG A 288 20.35 -3.82 0.14
C ARG A 288 19.53 -3.43 1.37
N LYS A 289 18.21 -3.41 1.21
CA LYS A 289 17.25 -3.12 2.28
C LYS A 289 16.31 -4.30 2.47
N THR A 290 16.22 -4.82 3.70
CA THR A 290 15.20 -5.82 4.05
C THR A 290 13.83 -5.16 4.21
N LEU A 291 12.77 -5.95 4.04
CA LEU A 291 11.41 -5.47 4.20
C LEU A 291 11.09 -5.16 5.66
N GLU A 292 10.25 -4.15 5.86
CA GLU A 292 9.55 -3.95 7.12
C GLU A 292 8.51 -5.06 7.35
N LYS A 293 8.12 -5.23 8.61
CA LYS A 293 7.19 -6.29 9.04
C LYS A 293 5.83 -6.25 8.34
N SER A 294 5.28 -5.07 8.07
CA SER A 294 3.99 -4.95 7.39
C SER A 294 4.10 -5.40 5.94
N CYS A 295 5.08 -4.88 5.20
CA CYS A 295 5.33 -5.25 3.82
C CYS A 295 5.65 -6.75 3.66
N ASP A 296 6.44 -7.33 4.54
CA ASP A 296 6.74 -8.77 4.51
C ASP A 296 5.46 -9.61 4.73
N ALA A 297 4.65 -9.28 5.73
CA ALA A 297 3.36 -9.95 5.93
C ALA A 297 2.45 -9.81 4.71
N MET A 298 2.37 -8.62 4.12
CA MET A 298 1.57 -8.32 2.94
C MET A 298 2.03 -9.12 1.70
N ASN A 299 3.32 -9.27 1.50
CA ASN A 299 3.89 -10.09 0.44
C ASN A 299 3.49 -11.57 0.58
N TYR A 300 3.54 -12.10 1.80
CA TYR A 300 3.09 -13.47 2.04
C TYR A 300 1.58 -13.64 1.88
N ILE A 301 0.78 -12.63 2.26
CA ILE A 301 -0.67 -12.63 1.98
C ILE A 301 -0.92 -12.65 0.46
N ALA A 302 -0.21 -11.82 -0.31
CA ALA A 302 -0.33 -11.79 -1.76
C ALA A 302 0.05 -13.14 -2.39
N ALA A 303 1.13 -13.75 -1.91
CA ALA A 303 1.58 -15.06 -2.36
C ALA A 303 0.57 -16.19 -2.05
N VAL A 304 -0.26 -16.05 -1.00
CA VAL A 304 -1.34 -17.02 -0.71
C VAL A 304 -2.38 -16.98 -1.82
N TYR A 305 -2.84 -15.81 -2.22
CA TYR A 305 -3.83 -15.66 -3.30
C TYR A 305 -3.27 -16.01 -4.69
N ALA A 306 -2.03 -15.56 -4.96
CA ALA A 306 -1.44 -15.60 -6.29
C ALA A 306 -1.01 -16.99 -6.76
N PHE A 307 -0.58 -17.86 -5.84
CA PHE A 307 0.06 -19.13 -6.16
C PHE A 307 -0.63 -20.28 -5.46
N SER A 308 -0.66 -21.45 -6.09
CA SER A 308 -0.97 -22.71 -5.43
C SER A 308 0.19 -23.12 -4.52
N ASP A 309 -0.05 -24.09 -3.64
CA ASP A 309 1.02 -24.63 -2.80
C ASP A 309 2.11 -25.30 -3.64
N GLU A 310 1.76 -25.85 -4.81
CA GLU A 310 2.69 -26.49 -5.73
C GLU A 310 3.46 -25.45 -6.55
N GLU A 311 2.77 -24.47 -7.16
CA GLU A 311 3.43 -23.38 -7.89
C GLU A 311 4.41 -22.62 -7.00
N PHE A 312 4.01 -22.28 -5.77
CA PHE A 312 4.89 -21.57 -4.85
C PHE A 312 6.11 -22.39 -4.45
N LYS A 313 5.97 -23.71 -4.23
CA LYS A 313 7.13 -24.58 -3.98
C LYS A 313 8.05 -24.65 -5.19
N ASN A 314 7.48 -24.67 -6.40
CA ASN A 314 8.25 -24.74 -7.64
C ASN A 314 9.04 -23.46 -7.94
N LEU A 315 8.64 -22.30 -7.39
CA LEU A 315 9.46 -21.08 -7.42
C LEU A 315 10.83 -21.28 -6.73
N PHE A 316 10.93 -22.27 -5.85
CA PHE A 316 12.12 -22.55 -5.06
C PHE A 316 12.79 -23.89 -5.39
N THR A 317 12.43 -24.53 -6.51
CA THR A 317 13.12 -25.76 -6.94
C THR A 317 14.60 -25.49 -7.20
N GLY A 318 15.49 -26.20 -6.49
CA GLY A 318 16.93 -26.00 -6.59
C GLY A 318 17.45 -24.78 -5.81
N VAL A 319 16.59 -24.09 -5.06
CA VAL A 319 16.97 -22.95 -4.22
C VAL A 319 17.21 -23.43 -2.79
N GLU A 320 18.47 -23.41 -2.35
CA GLU A 320 18.84 -23.76 -0.98
C GLU A 320 18.19 -22.83 0.05
N TYR A 321 17.88 -23.38 1.23
CA TYR A 321 17.31 -22.64 2.39
C TYR A 321 15.93 -22.02 2.15
N SER A 322 15.24 -22.42 1.08
CA SER A 322 13.92 -21.90 0.70
C SER A 322 12.77 -22.50 1.52
N GLU A 323 13.00 -23.58 2.27
CA GLU A 323 11.99 -24.22 3.13
C GLU A 323 11.39 -23.24 4.13
N LYS A 324 12.17 -22.24 4.56
CA LYS A 324 11.70 -21.15 5.42
C LYS A 324 10.57 -20.39 4.73
N CYS A 325 10.74 -19.99 3.47
CA CYS A 325 9.71 -19.29 2.71
C CYS A 325 8.44 -20.12 2.56
N ILE A 326 8.58 -21.42 2.26
CA ILE A 326 7.45 -22.35 2.10
C ILE A 326 6.66 -22.46 3.40
N ARG A 327 7.34 -22.68 4.54
CA ARG A 327 6.69 -22.78 5.87
C ARG A 327 5.98 -21.48 6.25
N ARG A 328 6.62 -20.34 6.00
CA ARG A 328 6.04 -19.01 6.26
C ARG A 328 4.76 -18.76 5.45
N ARG A 329 4.74 -19.14 4.16
CA ARG A 329 3.53 -19.01 3.33
C ARG A 329 2.41 -19.93 3.81
N LEU A 330 2.71 -21.19 4.18
CA LEU A 330 1.71 -22.11 4.71
C LEU A 330 1.09 -21.58 6.01
N TYR A 331 1.89 -21.02 6.91
CA TYR A 331 1.38 -20.37 8.11
C TYR A 331 0.52 -19.13 7.78
N MET A 332 0.96 -18.28 6.85
CA MET A 332 0.16 -17.12 6.42
C MET A 332 -1.16 -17.55 5.77
N LYS A 333 -1.21 -18.67 5.04
CA LYS A 333 -2.43 -19.23 4.47
C LYS A 333 -3.48 -19.55 5.55
N GLU A 334 -3.05 -20.08 6.69
CA GLU A 334 -3.94 -20.30 7.84
C GLU A 334 -4.52 -18.98 8.37
N LEU A 335 -3.71 -17.92 8.45
CA LEU A 335 -4.15 -16.60 8.88
C LEU A 335 -5.11 -15.94 7.88
N VAL A 336 -4.85 -16.07 6.58
CA VAL A 336 -5.76 -15.60 5.52
C VAL A 336 -7.11 -16.34 5.62
N ASN A 337 -7.10 -17.64 5.90
CA ASN A 337 -8.34 -18.38 6.10
C ASN A 337 -9.16 -17.86 7.30
N LEU A 338 -8.50 -17.48 8.40
CA LEU A 338 -9.17 -16.85 9.55
C LEU A 338 -9.83 -15.52 9.15
N PHE A 339 -9.12 -14.69 8.38
CA PHE A 339 -9.69 -13.46 7.83
C PHE A 339 -10.93 -13.75 6.97
N CYS A 340 -10.83 -14.71 6.05
CA CYS A 340 -11.93 -15.04 5.15
C CYS A 340 -13.17 -15.53 5.92
N GLN A 341 -12.97 -16.42 6.90
CA GLN A 341 -14.05 -16.92 7.77
C GLN A 341 -14.70 -15.79 8.58
N ALA A 342 -13.89 -14.92 9.19
CA ALA A 342 -14.39 -13.84 10.02
C ALA A 342 -15.13 -12.75 9.25
N ASN A 343 -14.82 -12.58 7.95
CA ASN A 343 -15.38 -11.51 7.11
C ASN A 343 -16.31 -12.02 6.00
N GLY A 344 -16.71 -13.30 6.04
CA GLY A 344 -17.63 -13.88 5.06
C GLY A 344 -17.11 -13.88 3.62
N VAL A 345 -15.78 -13.94 3.44
CA VAL A 345 -15.15 -14.01 2.12
C VAL A 345 -15.13 -15.47 1.67
N THR A 346 -15.60 -15.73 0.46
CA THR A 346 -15.33 -17.00 -0.21
C THR A 346 -13.97 -16.90 -0.87
N TYR A 347 -12.93 -17.47 -0.23
CA TYR A 347 -11.58 -17.47 -0.80
C TYR A 347 -11.57 -18.14 -2.18
N GLN A 348 -11.09 -17.41 -3.18
CA GLN A 348 -10.87 -17.88 -4.54
C GLN A 348 -9.41 -17.68 -4.93
N SER A 349 -8.70 -18.79 -5.15
CA SER A 349 -7.35 -18.75 -5.69
C SER A 349 -7.31 -18.14 -7.10
N PHE A 350 -6.17 -17.54 -7.45
CA PHE A 350 -5.99 -16.95 -8.78
C PHE A 350 -5.51 -17.94 -9.85
N TYR A 351 -5.10 -19.13 -9.42
CA TYR A 351 -4.55 -20.21 -10.24
C TYR A 351 -5.61 -21.19 -10.73
#